data_AF-A0A6A6V4P5-F1
#
_entry.id   AF-A0A6A6V4P5-F1
#
_cell.length_a   1.000
_cell.length_b   1.000
_cell.length_c   1.000
_cell.angle_alpha   90.00
_cell.angle_beta   90.00
_cell.angle_gamma   90.00
#
_symmetry.space_group_name_H-M   'P 1'
#
loop_
_entity.id
_entity.type
_entity.pdbx_description
1 polymer ?
#
loop_
_entity_poly.entity_id
_entity_poly.type
_entity_poly.pdbx_seq_one_letter_code
_entity_poly.pdbx_strand_id
1 'polypeptide(L)'
;MCDPNPQTDIGTNRLVLLFTAIAPYRGGSNMWSTSRRPGCGTLIFHLFNGIPALVIPVTNKCPIVAWSPWTLAQMRGAAGMNMIGAGAGVNGSYRPDWQHEQVCEWLDTVISVPHVNPALRERYVEILGRCVSLVINGAMALDRPSARVALGKVDPERAGIVMFRY
;
A
#
# COMPACT_ATOMS: atom_id res chain seq x y z
N MET A 1 -11.47 -11.16 1.60
CA MET A 1 -12.77 -11.15 0.88
C MET A 1 -13.02 -12.43 0.09
N CYS A 2 -11.96 -13.16 -0.25
CA CYS A 2 -11.98 -14.56 -0.72
C CYS A 2 -10.99 -15.38 0.13
N ASP A 3 -10.80 -16.66 -0.17
CA ASP A 3 -9.68 -17.45 0.37
C ASP A 3 -8.35 -16.82 -0.08
N PRO A 4 -7.45 -16.44 0.85
CA PRO A 4 -6.17 -15.85 0.49
C PRO A 4 -5.10 -16.85 0.02
N ASN A 5 -5.30 -18.15 0.24
CA ASN A 5 -4.31 -19.18 -0.09
C ASN A 5 -4.06 -19.24 -1.61
N PRO A 6 -2.82 -19.00 -2.08
CA PRO A 6 -2.49 -19.07 -3.50
C PRO A 6 -2.63 -20.48 -4.10
N GLN A 7 -2.65 -21.52 -3.26
CA GLN A 7 -2.79 -22.92 -3.70
C GLN A 7 -4.26 -23.31 -3.94
N THR A 8 -5.22 -22.55 -3.43
CA THR A 8 -6.64 -22.82 -3.67
C THR A 8 -7.06 -22.19 -4.99
N ASP A 9 -7.63 -22.98 -5.89
CA ASP A 9 -8.30 -22.42 -7.07
C ASP A 9 -9.71 -21.93 -6.69
N ILE A 10 -9.97 -20.64 -6.93
CA ILE A 10 -11.28 -20.01 -6.73
C ILE A 10 -11.94 -19.63 -8.06
N GLY A 11 -11.38 -20.06 -9.20
CA GLY A 11 -11.88 -19.75 -10.54
C GLY A 11 -11.49 -18.37 -11.06
N THR A 12 -10.69 -17.60 -10.31
CA THR A 12 -10.25 -16.26 -10.70
C THR A 12 -8.96 -15.83 -9.99
N ASN A 13 -8.30 -14.79 -10.49
CA ASN A 13 -7.06 -14.27 -9.91
C ASN A 13 -7.34 -13.53 -8.59
N ARG A 14 -6.29 -13.34 -7.78
CA ARG A 14 -6.36 -12.55 -6.55
C ARG A 14 -5.53 -11.30 -6.69
N LEU A 15 -5.86 -10.31 -5.89
CA LEU A 15 -5.05 -9.11 -5.69
C LEU A 15 -4.76 -9.00 -4.20
N VAL A 16 -3.48 -8.90 -3.84
CA VAL A 16 -3.07 -8.49 -2.50
C VAL A 16 -2.77 -7.00 -2.51
N LEU A 17 -3.46 -6.25 -1.65
CA LEU A 17 -3.22 -4.84 -1.37
C LEU A 17 -2.54 -4.74 -0.01
N LEU A 18 -1.34 -4.15 0.02
CA LEU A 18 -0.53 -4.02 1.23
C LEU A 18 0.31 -2.74 1.18
N PHE A 19 0.83 -2.32 2.33
CA PHE A 19 1.85 -1.27 2.37
C PHE A 19 3.25 -1.89 2.31
N THR A 20 4.08 -1.38 1.41
CA THR A 20 5.47 -1.81 1.28
C THR A 20 6.40 -0.61 1.15
N ALA A 21 7.66 -0.83 1.50
CA ALA A 21 8.72 0.15 1.27
C ALA A 21 9.94 -0.53 0.68
N ILE A 22 10.75 0.23 -0.03
CA ILE A 22 11.99 -0.25 -0.63
C ILE A 22 13.18 0.42 0.05
N ALA A 23 14.20 -0.37 0.35
CA ALA A 23 15.47 0.11 0.88
C ALA A 23 16.59 -0.20 -0.13
N PRO A 24 16.79 0.65 -1.14
CA PRO A 24 17.90 0.45 -2.07
C PRO A 24 19.23 0.64 -1.34
N TYR A 25 20.28 0.03 -1.87
CA TYR A 25 21.62 0.41 -1.47
C TYR A 25 21.93 1.81 -2.01
N ARG A 26 22.35 2.71 -1.12
CA ARG A 26 22.81 4.05 -1.46
C ARG A 26 24.28 4.10 -1.04
N GLY A 27 25.19 3.87 -1.97
CA GLY A 27 26.63 4.05 -1.72
C GLY A 27 26.96 5.51 -1.36
N GLY A 28 28.24 5.82 -1.13
CA GLY A 28 28.70 7.16 -0.70
C GLY A 28 28.31 8.34 -1.60
N SER A 29 27.78 8.09 -2.81
CA SER A 29 27.25 9.09 -3.74
C SER A 29 25.73 9.31 -3.68
N ASN A 30 25.02 8.67 -2.74
CA ASN A 30 23.55 8.71 -2.60
C ASN A 30 22.77 8.28 -3.86
N MET A 31 23.43 7.57 -4.78
CA MET A 31 22.87 7.17 -6.07
C MET A 31 22.06 5.87 -5.94
N TRP A 32 20.81 5.91 -6.43
CA TRP A 32 19.80 4.85 -6.28
C TRP A 32 20.18 3.51 -6.93
N SER A 33 20.84 3.56 -8.08
CA SER A 33 21.22 2.40 -8.90
C SER A 33 22.53 1.76 -8.47
N THR A 34 23.02 2.09 -7.27
CA THR A 34 24.27 1.50 -6.76
C THR A 34 24.01 0.16 -6.09
N SER A 35 25.01 -0.70 -6.12
CA SER A 35 24.99 -1.96 -5.40
C SER A 35 26.27 -2.12 -4.60
N ARG A 36 26.16 -2.74 -3.43
CA ARG A 36 27.33 -3.16 -2.65
C ARG A 36 28.08 -4.30 -3.33
N ARG A 37 27.40 -5.11 -4.14
CA ARG A 37 27.99 -6.28 -4.82
C ARG A 37 28.21 -5.94 -6.30
N PRO A 38 29.46 -6.00 -6.81
CA PRO A 38 29.73 -5.82 -8.23
C PRO A 38 28.88 -6.77 -9.09
N GLY A 39 28.26 -6.26 -10.17
CA GLY A 39 27.49 -7.06 -11.12
C GLY A 39 26.10 -7.51 -10.66
N CYS A 40 25.60 -7.07 -9.51
CA CYS A 40 24.28 -7.46 -8.99
C CYS A 40 23.48 -6.23 -8.56
N GLY A 41 22.19 -6.16 -8.88
CA GLY A 41 21.26 -5.21 -8.24
C GLY A 41 20.45 -5.91 -7.15
N THR A 42 20.41 -5.36 -5.94
CA THR A 42 19.56 -5.89 -4.85
C THR A 42 18.56 -4.83 -4.43
N LEU A 43 17.28 -5.16 -4.52
CA LEU A 43 16.18 -4.36 -3.96
C LEU A 43 15.56 -5.14 -2.81
N ILE A 44 15.55 -4.52 -1.62
CA ILE A 44 14.95 -5.09 -0.41
C ILE A 44 13.57 -4.47 -0.26
N PHE A 45 12.54 -5.31 -0.25
CA PHE A 45 11.18 -4.93 0.10
C PHE A 45 10.95 -5.14 1.60
N HIS A 46 10.41 -4.13 2.25
CA HIS A 46 10.04 -4.14 3.65
C HIS A 46 8.53 -4.25 3.79
N LEU A 47 8.09 -5.34 4.41
CA LEU A 47 6.73 -5.48 4.92
C LEU A 47 6.73 -5.08 6.40
N PHE A 48 5.81 -4.20 6.77
CA PHE A 48 5.74 -3.68 8.13
C PHE A 48 4.75 -4.47 8.97
N ASN A 49 5.19 -4.92 10.14
CA ASN A 49 4.32 -5.56 11.10
C ASN A 49 3.27 -4.57 11.62
N GLY A 50 2.02 -5.02 11.73
CA GLY A 50 0.92 -4.21 12.25
C GLY A 50 0.12 -3.43 11.20
N ILE A 51 0.47 -3.53 9.91
CA ILE A 51 -0.39 -3.10 8.80
C ILE A 51 -1.09 -4.34 8.24
N PRO A 52 -2.44 -4.38 8.21
CA PRO A 52 -3.13 -5.49 7.57
C PRO A 52 -2.89 -5.48 6.06
N ALA A 53 -2.90 -6.66 5.45
CA ALA A 53 -3.01 -6.81 4.01
C ALA A 53 -4.45 -7.22 3.66
N LEU A 54 -4.92 -6.79 2.50
CA LEU A 54 -6.25 -7.11 1.98
C LEU A 54 -6.10 -8.01 0.76
N VAL A 55 -6.76 -9.18 0.79
CA VAL A 55 -6.86 -10.07 -0.38
C VAL A 55 -8.29 -10.08 -0.91
N ILE A 56 -8.42 -9.82 -2.21
CA ILE A 56 -9.69 -9.77 -2.94
C ILE A 56 -9.61 -10.55 -4.25
N PRO A 57 -10.73 -11.12 -4.72
CA PRO A 57 -10.80 -11.75 -6.03
C PRO A 57 -10.93 -10.66 -7.12
N VAL A 58 -10.20 -10.81 -8.22
CA VAL A 58 -10.15 -9.83 -9.31
C VAL A 58 -10.29 -10.48 -10.67
N THR A 59 -10.78 -9.72 -11.64
CA THR A 59 -10.92 -10.16 -13.03
C THR A 59 -9.56 -10.24 -13.73
N ASN A 60 -9.54 -10.87 -14.91
CA ASN A 60 -8.36 -10.92 -15.77
C ASN A 60 -7.89 -9.55 -16.29
N LYS A 61 -8.74 -8.51 -16.20
CA LYS A 61 -8.42 -7.12 -16.56
C LYS A 61 -7.57 -6.40 -15.51
N CYS A 62 -7.51 -6.92 -14.28
CA CYS A 62 -6.69 -6.34 -13.23
C CYS A 62 -5.20 -6.35 -13.63
N PRO A 63 -4.45 -5.25 -13.50
CA PRO A 63 -3.02 -5.24 -13.84
C PRO A 63 -2.23 -6.18 -12.92
N ILE A 64 -1.04 -6.59 -13.37
CA ILE A 64 -0.14 -7.44 -12.57
C ILE A 64 0.33 -6.69 -11.31
N VAL A 65 0.62 -5.41 -11.46
CA VAL A 65 1.03 -4.53 -10.36
C VAL A 65 0.39 -3.16 -10.53
N ALA A 66 -0.07 -2.58 -9.42
CA ALA A 66 -0.48 -1.19 -9.34
C ALA A 66 0.09 -0.56 -8.06
N TRP A 67 0.35 0.74 -8.10
CA TRP A 67 0.91 1.49 -6.97
C TRP A 67 0.04 2.72 -6.73
N SER A 68 -0.34 2.94 -5.47
CA SER A 68 -0.98 4.20 -5.09
C SER A 68 -0.04 5.38 -5.35
N PRO A 69 -0.53 6.51 -5.90
CA PRO A 69 0.30 7.68 -6.12
C PRO A 69 0.74 8.35 -4.81
N TRP A 70 0.08 8.01 -3.69
CA TRP A 70 0.39 8.57 -2.38
C TRP A 70 1.56 7.85 -1.73
N THR A 71 2.63 8.60 -1.47
CA THR A 71 3.87 8.11 -0.90
C THR A 71 3.91 8.27 0.62
N LEU A 72 4.75 7.50 1.30
CA LEU A 72 4.98 7.63 2.73
C LEU A 72 5.45 9.05 3.10
N ALA A 73 6.26 9.70 2.25
CA ALA A 73 6.68 11.09 2.43
C ALA A 73 5.46 12.03 2.49
N GLN A 74 4.51 11.89 1.57
CA GLN A 74 3.28 12.69 1.55
C GLN A 74 2.38 12.37 2.75
N MET A 75 2.21 11.08 3.08
CA MET A 75 1.43 10.64 4.24
C MET A 75 1.96 11.23 5.55
N ARG A 76 3.29 11.31 5.69
CA ARG A 76 3.96 11.88 6.87
C ARG A 76 4.01 13.40 6.88
N GLY A 77 4.17 14.04 5.72
CA GLY A 77 4.16 15.49 5.60
C GLY A 77 2.86 16.09 6.14
N ALA A 78 1.73 15.44 5.86
CA ALA A 78 0.44 15.82 6.42
C ALA A 78 0.33 15.55 7.94
N ALA A 79 0.89 14.45 8.44
CA ALA A 79 0.89 14.14 9.87
C ALA A 79 1.74 15.11 10.71
N GLY A 80 2.86 15.59 10.17
CA GLY A 80 3.74 16.57 10.82
C GLY A 80 3.16 17.98 10.89
N MET A 81 2.35 18.38 9.89
CA MET A 81 1.64 19.67 9.88
C MET A 81 0.51 19.77 10.93
N ASN A 82 0.06 18.67 11.53
CA ASN A 82 -0.95 18.69 12.60
C ASN A 82 -0.38 19.03 13.99
N MET A 83 0.95 19.21 14.14
CA MET A 83 1.60 19.49 15.44
C MET A 83 2.22 20.89 15.54
N ILE A 84 2.27 21.67 14.45
CA ILE A 84 2.74 23.05 14.46
C ILE A 84 1.70 23.88 13.72
N GLY A 85 1.17 24.90 14.41
CA GLY A 85 -0.07 25.59 14.07
C GLY A 85 -0.21 26.05 12.61
N ALA A 86 -1.49 26.16 12.23
CA ALA A 86 -1.99 26.68 10.97
C ALA A 86 -1.13 27.80 10.37
N GLY A 87 -0.63 27.60 9.14
CA GLY A 87 -0.06 28.69 8.35
C GLY A 87 1.05 28.30 7.37
N ALA A 88 0.75 27.47 6.35
CA ALA A 88 1.43 27.51 5.05
C ALA A 88 0.66 26.64 4.05
N GLY A 89 -0.13 27.26 3.18
CA GLY A 89 -0.81 26.57 2.08
C GLY A 89 0.21 26.00 1.11
N VAL A 90 0.39 24.68 1.15
CA VAL A 90 0.90 23.90 0.01
C VAL A 90 -0.32 23.29 -0.66
N ASN A 91 -0.63 23.72 -1.89
CA ASN A 91 -1.59 23.03 -2.74
C ASN A 91 -1.25 21.52 -2.77
N GLY A 92 -2.14 20.66 -2.28
CA GLY A 92 -1.98 19.20 -2.37
C GLY A 92 -1.62 18.46 -1.06
N SER A 93 -2.06 18.94 0.11
CA SER A 93 -1.95 18.19 1.36
C SER A 93 -2.58 16.80 1.26
N TYR A 94 -1.83 15.75 1.63
CA TYR A 94 -2.35 14.38 1.68
C TYR A 94 -3.60 14.29 2.57
N ARG A 95 -4.64 13.62 2.07
CA ARG A 95 -5.88 13.34 2.82
C ARG A 95 -6.18 11.84 2.77
N PRO A 96 -6.31 11.16 3.93
CA PRO A 96 -6.61 9.73 3.98
C PRO A 96 -7.93 9.39 3.28
N ASP A 97 -8.94 10.26 3.43
CA ASP A 97 -10.26 10.10 2.80
C ASP A 97 -10.16 10.08 1.26
N TRP A 98 -9.30 10.93 0.69
CA TRP A 98 -9.10 10.96 -0.77
C TRP A 98 -8.37 9.72 -1.27
N GLN A 99 -7.34 9.27 -0.56
CA GLN A 99 -6.70 8.01 -0.91
C GLN A 99 -7.67 6.84 -0.80
N HIS A 100 -8.52 6.83 0.24
CA HIS A 100 -9.56 5.83 0.41
C HIS A 100 -10.52 5.79 -0.76
N GLU A 101 -11.07 6.94 -1.16
CA GLU A 101 -11.98 7.07 -2.29
C GLU A 101 -11.34 6.59 -3.60
N GLN A 102 -10.14 7.07 -3.92
CA GLN A 102 -9.39 6.68 -5.13
C GLN A 102 -9.09 5.19 -5.18
N VAL A 103 -8.71 4.59 -4.05
CA VAL A 103 -8.43 3.15 -3.98
C VAL A 103 -9.73 2.37 -4.15
N CYS A 104 -10.82 2.75 -3.48
CA CYS A 104 -12.11 2.08 -3.63
C CYS A 104 -12.66 2.17 -5.05
N GLU A 105 -12.61 3.36 -5.66
CA GLU A 105 -13.02 3.59 -7.05
C GLU A 105 -12.24 2.70 -8.01
N TRP A 106 -10.91 2.67 -7.90
CA TRP A 106 -10.08 1.82 -8.74
C TRP A 106 -10.38 0.33 -8.53
N LEU A 107 -10.57 -0.12 -7.28
CA LEU A 107 -10.86 -1.51 -6.97
C LEU A 107 -12.20 -1.98 -7.54
N ASP A 108 -13.20 -1.11 -7.60
CA ASP A 108 -14.51 -1.44 -8.17
C ASP A 108 -14.41 -1.80 -9.67
N THR A 109 -13.43 -1.25 -10.38
CA THR A 109 -13.18 -1.57 -11.81
C THR A 109 -12.56 -2.95 -12.04
N VAL A 110 -11.95 -3.55 -11.02
CA VAL A 110 -11.17 -4.80 -11.16
C VAL A 110 -11.71 -5.97 -10.34
N ILE A 111 -12.53 -5.73 -9.31
CA ILE A 111 -13.05 -6.78 -8.43
C ILE A 111 -13.96 -7.75 -9.19
N SER A 112 -13.80 -9.03 -8.89
CA SER A 112 -14.65 -10.10 -9.40
C SER A 112 -15.75 -10.43 -8.39
N VAL A 113 -16.86 -9.68 -8.43
CA VAL A 113 -18.00 -9.83 -7.50
C VAL A 113 -18.55 -11.26 -7.41
N PRO A 114 -18.68 -12.04 -8.51
CA PRO A 114 -19.13 -13.43 -8.44
C PRO A 114 -18.24 -14.35 -7.59
N HIS A 115 -16.98 -13.99 -7.40
CA HIS A 115 -15.98 -14.77 -6.66
C HIS A 115 -15.71 -14.22 -5.26
N VAL A 116 -16.35 -13.11 -4.87
CA VAL A 116 -16.39 -12.67 -3.47
C VAL A 116 -17.12 -13.73 -2.64
N ASN A 117 -16.62 -13.96 -1.42
CA ASN A 117 -17.24 -14.87 -0.46
C ASN A 117 -18.77 -14.64 -0.43
N PRO A 118 -19.59 -15.67 -0.68
CA PRO A 118 -21.04 -15.54 -0.74
C PRO A 118 -21.65 -14.83 0.47
N ALA A 119 -21.11 -15.08 1.67
CA ALA A 119 -21.59 -14.47 2.91
C ALA A 119 -21.37 -12.94 2.99
N LEU A 120 -20.47 -12.40 2.17
CA LEU A 120 -20.11 -10.98 2.16
C LEU A 120 -20.64 -10.24 0.94
N ARG A 121 -21.18 -10.96 -0.06
CA ARG A 121 -21.45 -10.41 -1.40
C ARG A 121 -22.46 -9.28 -1.40
N GLU A 122 -23.50 -9.33 -0.59
CA GLU A 122 -24.51 -8.26 -0.51
C GLU A 122 -23.97 -6.97 0.14
N ARG A 123 -22.92 -7.10 0.96
CA ARG A 123 -22.32 -5.99 1.72
C ARG A 123 -20.87 -5.71 1.32
N TYR A 124 -20.45 -6.21 0.15
CA TYR A 124 -19.03 -6.22 -0.20
C TYR A 124 -18.45 -4.81 -0.29
N VAL A 125 -19.23 -3.83 -0.75
CA VAL A 125 -18.81 -2.42 -0.85
C VAL A 125 -18.49 -1.83 0.53
N GLU A 126 -19.40 -2.00 1.50
CA GLU A 126 -19.21 -1.55 2.88
C GLU A 126 -17.97 -2.20 3.53
N ILE A 127 -17.83 -3.52 3.34
CA ILE A 127 -16.72 -4.29 3.90
C ILE A 127 -15.40 -3.91 3.23
N LEU A 128 -15.39 -3.78 1.91
CA LEU A 128 -14.23 -3.34 1.14
C LEU A 128 -13.75 -1.98 1.62
N GLY A 129 -14.66 -1.01 1.77
CA GLY A 129 -14.35 0.32 2.26
C GLY A 129 -13.70 0.31 3.65
N ARG A 130 -14.20 -0.53 4.56
CA ARG A 130 -13.58 -0.73 5.89
C ARG A 130 -12.21 -1.38 5.79
N CYS A 131 -12.04 -2.41 4.97
CA CYS A 131 -10.76 -3.08 4.78
C CYS A 131 -9.70 -2.13 4.20
N VAL A 132 -10.04 -1.33 3.19
CA VAL A 132 -9.14 -0.32 2.61
C VAL A 132 -8.75 0.71 3.67
N SER A 133 -9.71 1.18 4.47
CA SER A 133 -9.45 2.11 5.58
C SER A 133 -8.46 1.53 6.59
N LEU A 134 -8.58 0.23 6.92
CA LEU A 134 -7.65 -0.43 7.84
C LEU A 134 -6.21 -0.47 7.30
N VAL A 135 -6.02 -0.69 6.00
CA VAL A 135 -4.67 -0.65 5.40
C VAL A 135 -4.09 0.76 5.45
N ILE A 136 -4.87 1.77 5.04
CA ILE A 136 -4.45 3.18 5.03
C ILE A 136 -4.11 3.65 6.44
N ASN A 137 -4.98 3.39 7.41
CA ASN A 137 -4.77 3.75 8.81
C ASN A 137 -3.57 3.01 9.42
N GLY A 138 -3.36 1.74 9.06
CA GLY A 138 -2.17 0.99 9.44
C GLY A 138 -0.88 1.64 8.93
N ALA A 139 -0.87 2.08 7.67
CA ALA A 139 0.25 2.79 7.07
C ALA A 139 0.52 4.15 7.74
N MET A 140 -0.53 4.90 8.09
CA MET A 140 -0.38 6.14 8.85
C MET A 140 0.15 5.93 10.27
N ALA A 141 -0.18 4.79 10.88
CA ALA A 141 0.26 4.43 12.23
C ALA A 141 1.72 3.94 12.31
N LEU A 142 2.48 4.00 11.21
CA LEU A 142 3.89 3.59 11.15
C LEU A 142 4.85 4.46 11.98
N ASP A 143 4.38 5.52 12.64
CA ASP A 143 5.24 6.35 13.49
C ASP A 143 5.57 5.73 14.87
N ARG A 144 5.17 4.47 15.10
CA ARG A 144 5.51 3.74 16.32
C ARG A 144 7.04 3.54 16.45
N PRO A 145 7.60 3.60 17.67
CA PRO A 145 9.05 3.47 17.90
C PRO A 145 9.70 2.24 17.27
N SER A 146 8.99 1.10 17.26
CA SER A 146 9.46 -0.15 16.67
C SER A 146 9.64 -0.09 15.14
N ALA A 147 8.85 0.74 14.45
CA ALA A 147 8.91 0.89 13.00
C ALA A 147 9.86 2.02 12.57
N ARG A 148 10.13 3.00 13.43
CA ARG A 148 11.03 4.15 13.14
C ARG A 148 12.44 3.73 12.69
N VAL A 149 13.01 2.68 13.29
CA VAL A 149 14.35 2.18 12.92
C VAL A 149 14.38 1.66 11.49
N ALA A 150 13.34 0.92 11.07
CA ALA A 150 13.22 0.45 9.71
C ALA A 150 12.94 1.61 8.74
N LEU A 151 12.12 2.58 9.16
CA LEU A 151 11.73 3.72 8.33
C LEU A 151 12.88 4.68 8.01
N GLY A 152 13.94 4.70 8.83
CA GLY A 152 15.17 5.46 8.52
C GLY A 152 16.00 4.88 7.37
N LYS A 153 15.73 3.65 6.93
CA LYS A 153 16.50 2.96 5.87
C LYS A 153 15.75 2.85 4.54
N VAL A 154 14.45 3.10 4.55
CA VAL A 154 13.60 2.98 3.36
C VAL A 154 13.53 4.30 2.62
N ASP A 155 13.14 4.25 1.35
CA ASP A 155 12.85 5.43 0.56
C ASP A 155 11.40 5.89 0.74
N PRO A 156 11.15 7.01 1.44
CA PRO A 156 9.79 7.45 1.73
C PRO A 156 9.06 8.00 0.49
N GLU A 157 9.80 8.41 -0.55
CA GLU A 157 9.24 8.90 -1.83
C GLU A 157 8.71 7.77 -2.72
N ARG A 158 9.02 6.51 -2.38
CA ARG A 158 8.56 5.34 -3.13
C ARG A 158 7.79 4.35 -2.27
N ALA A 159 7.96 4.40 -0.95
CA ALA A 159 7.14 3.61 -0.04
C ALA A 159 5.66 4.02 -0.14
N GLY A 160 4.75 3.04 -0.15
CA GLY A 160 3.33 3.29 -0.33
C GLY A 160 2.49 2.02 -0.36
N ILE A 161 1.20 2.20 -0.65
CA ILE A 161 0.28 1.07 -0.85
C ILE A 161 0.47 0.52 -2.26
N VAL A 162 0.67 -0.79 -2.36
CA VAL A 162 0.89 -1.52 -3.59
C VAL A 162 -0.12 -2.65 -3.70
N MET A 163 -0.52 -2.93 -4.92
CA MET A 163 -1.42 -4.02 -5.26
C MET A 163 -0.71 -4.99 -6.22
N PHE A 164 -0.60 -6.26 -5.83
CA PHE A 164 -0.01 -7.32 -6.65
C PHE A 164 -1.06 -8.37 -7.00
N ARG A 165 -1.23 -8.64 -8.29
CA ARG A 165 -2.10 -9.71 -8.76
C ARG A 165 -1.33 -11.03 -8.77
N TYR A 166 -1.92 -12.08 -8.21
CA TYR A 166 -1.36 -13.41 -8.14
C TYR A 166 -2.42 -14.50 -8.28
#